data_AF-A0A2M8YJS1-F1
#
_entry.id   AF-A0A2M8YJS1-F1
#
_cell.length_a   1.000
_cell.length_b   1.000
_cell.length_c   1.000
_cell.angle_alpha   90.00
_cell.angle_beta   90.00
_cell.angle_gamma   90.00
#
_symmetry.space_group_name_H-M   'P 1'
#
loop_
_entity.id
_entity.type
_entity.pdbx_description
1 polymer ?
#
loop_
_entity_poly.entity_id
_entity_poly.type
_entity_poly.pdbx_seq_one_letter_code
_entity_poly.pdbx_strand_id
1 'polypeptide(L)'
;MPKSSFVLVLSTVFAASAAQAGVVDLGIGGANLYSLSNFSASGSDVEGGVLVAGNLTASNYSVNDKNKDAYVTHGNTGYALVVGGNLNYSSGSIKNGNYFVGGSTTTSSVGLNTATRTTTSPVSFASTSAQLKNTSTSLANVASTGSSSVAYGGMTLTGGTGGVQVFDLTSAALGGVNNFKFSNLHTNDTLILNISGTNVNLSGGYGDFSKYNVLYNFYEAQTITLNGVGLYGSILAPLATMAGGNGQINGDVVVGNWASNIQVNASHSFNATNVAGYVSAVPEPETYAMLLAGLGLVGFMARRRKSKTAA
;
A
#
# COMPACT_ATOMS: atom_id res chain seq x y z
N MET A 1 61.96 3.93 -22.19
CA MET A 1 61.14 3.73 -20.97
C MET A 1 61.35 4.96 -20.09
N PRO A 2 60.28 5.67 -19.71
CA PRO A 2 59.45 5.23 -18.58
C PRO A 2 57.93 5.28 -18.89
N LYS A 3 57.17 4.42 -18.20
CA LYS A 3 55.70 4.37 -18.22
C LYS A 3 55.18 5.33 -17.15
N SER A 4 54.40 6.32 -17.53
CA SER A 4 53.64 7.18 -16.63
C SER A 4 52.36 6.47 -16.20
N SER A 5 52.32 6.04 -14.94
CA SER A 5 51.10 5.49 -14.32
C SER A 5 50.22 6.64 -13.83
N PHE A 6 49.09 6.86 -14.50
CA PHE A 6 48.02 7.73 -14.00
C PHE A 6 47.23 6.94 -12.94
N VAL A 7 47.38 7.32 -11.68
CA VAL A 7 46.53 6.83 -10.58
C VAL A 7 45.31 7.75 -10.50
N LEU A 8 44.15 7.25 -10.90
CA LEU A 8 42.87 7.91 -10.70
C LEU A 8 42.38 7.58 -9.28
N VAL A 9 42.55 8.52 -8.35
CA VAL A 9 41.97 8.41 -7.01
C VAL A 9 40.49 8.77 -7.11
N LEU A 10 39.62 7.77 -7.06
CA LEU A 10 38.18 7.96 -6.99
C LEU A 10 37.80 8.17 -5.51
N SER A 11 37.71 9.41 -5.07
CA SER A 11 37.21 9.75 -3.74
C SER A 11 35.69 9.57 -3.71
N THR A 12 35.21 8.45 -3.14
CA THR A 12 33.80 8.26 -2.82
C THR A 12 33.45 9.11 -1.60
N VAL A 13 32.77 10.24 -1.82
CA VAL A 13 32.16 11.02 -0.75
C VAL A 13 30.88 10.29 -0.32
N PHE A 14 30.94 9.54 0.77
CA PHE A 14 29.73 9.11 1.48
C PHE A 14 29.21 10.32 2.25
N ALA A 15 28.29 11.07 1.65
CA ALA A 15 27.51 12.04 2.39
C ALA A 15 26.53 11.26 3.29
N ALA A 16 26.82 11.19 4.58
CA ALA A 16 25.85 10.76 5.58
C ALA A 16 24.75 11.82 5.62
N SER A 17 23.66 11.60 4.89
CA SER A 17 22.45 12.43 5.02
C SER A 17 21.86 12.17 6.40
N ALA A 18 21.66 13.23 7.20
CA ALA A 18 20.81 13.16 8.38
C ALA A 18 19.46 12.59 7.95
N ALA A 19 18.99 11.53 8.61
CA ALA A 19 17.69 10.94 8.33
C ALA A 19 16.61 11.99 8.63
N GLN A 20 16.12 12.68 7.60
CA GLN A 20 14.92 13.49 7.73
C GLN A 20 13.74 12.53 7.85
N ALA A 21 12.90 12.79 8.85
CA ALA A 21 11.69 12.02 9.06
C ALA A 21 10.73 12.25 7.87
N GLY A 22 10.45 11.18 7.13
CA GLY A 22 9.56 11.20 5.98
C GLY A 22 8.09 11.13 6.39
N VAL A 23 7.21 11.60 5.50
CA VAL A 23 5.77 11.40 5.65
C VAL A 23 5.42 10.01 5.12
N VAL A 24 4.78 9.19 5.95
CA VAL A 24 4.12 7.97 5.51
C VAL A 24 2.77 8.35 4.95
N ASP A 25 2.57 8.09 3.67
CA ASP A 25 1.33 8.26 2.93
C ASP A 25 1.13 7.00 2.06
N LEU A 26 -0.08 6.45 2.06
CA LEU A 26 -0.42 5.33 1.19
C LEU A 26 -0.46 5.75 -0.28
N GLY A 27 -0.64 7.04 -0.59
CA GLY A 27 -0.50 7.56 -1.96
C GLY A 27 -1.51 6.97 -2.95
N ILE A 28 -2.63 6.42 -2.46
CA ILE A 28 -3.69 5.80 -3.28
C ILE A 28 -4.80 6.79 -3.69
N GLY A 29 -4.54 8.09 -3.57
CA GLY A 29 -5.49 9.14 -3.98
C GLY A 29 -6.79 9.13 -3.18
N GLY A 30 -6.80 8.63 -1.94
CA GLY A 30 -8.02 8.52 -1.13
C GLY A 30 -8.92 7.33 -1.49
N ALA A 31 -8.45 6.40 -2.34
CA ALA A 31 -9.13 5.13 -2.52
C ALA A 31 -9.23 4.35 -1.21
N ASN A 32 -10.33 3.62 -1.03
CA ASN A 32 -10.55 2.80 0.16
C ASN A 32 -9.98 1.38 0.00
N LEU A 33 -9.81 0.90 -1.24
CA LEU A 33 -9.11 -0.33 -1.53
C LEU A 33 -8.21 -0.20 -2.75
N TYR A 34 -6.99 -0.72 -2.67
CA TYR A 34 -6.10 -0.93 -3.80
C TYR A 34 -5.57 -2.37 -3.83
N SER A 35 -5.90 -3.11 -4.90
CA SER A 35 -5.23 -4.36 -5.26
C SER A 35 -4.12 -4.10 -6.28
N LEU A 36 -2.87 -4.43 -5.93
CA LEU A 36 -1.69 -4.28 -6.79
C LEU A 36 -1.65 -5.29 -7.95
N SER A 37 -2.57 -6.26 -7.95
CA SER A 37 -2.76 -7.26 -9.01
C SER A 37 -4.27 -7.46 -9.21
N ASN A 38 -4.79 -8.67 -9.04
CA ASN A 38 -6.16 -8.99 -9.37
C ASN A 38 -7.11 -8.76 -8.19
N PHE A 39 -8.37 -8.51 -8.51
CA PHE A 39 -9.48 -8.45 -7.57
C PHE A 39 -10.52 -9.50 -7.94
N SER A 40 -10.91 -10.33 -6.97
CA SER A 40 -11.99 -11.30 -7.10
C SER A 40 -12.90 -11.28 -5.87
N ALA A 41 -14.20 -11.13 -6.10
CA ALA A 41 -15.23 -11.20 -5.06
C ALA A 41 -16.57 -11.65 -5.65
N SER A 42 -17.44 -12.24 -4.83
CA SER A 42 -18.77 -12.73 -5.22
C SER A 42 -19.90 -12.29 -4.28
N GLY A 43 -19.64 -11.30 -3.43
CA GLY A 43 -20.61 -10.66 -2.55
C GLY A 43 -19.94 -9.63 -1.63
N SER A 44 -20.73 -8.80 -0.95
CA SER A 44 -20.31 -7.67 -0.10
C SER A 44 -19.98 -6.39 -0.89
N ASP A 45 -19.15 -5.53 -0.33
CA ASP A 45 -18.94 -4.17 -0.81
C ASP A 45 -17.62 -3.56 -0.30
N VAL A 46 -17.12 -2.61 -1.10
CA VAL A 46 -16.21 -1.56 -0.63
C VAL A 46 -17.00 -0.27 -0.65
N GLU A 47 -17.09 0.41 0.48
CA GLU A 47 -17.91 1.60 0.64
C GLU A 47 -17.34 2.83 -0.09
N GLY A 48 -16.04 2.83 -0.42
CA GLY A 48 -15.35 3.90 -1.15
C GLY A 48 -14.78 3.50 -2.50
N GLY A 49 -13.94 4.36 -3.06
CA GLY A 49 -13.28 4.15 -4.35
C GLY A 49 -12.31 2.97 -4.35
N VAL A 50 -12.29 2.22 -5.45
CA VAL A 50 -11.47 1.00 -5.60
C VAL A 50 -10.48 1.14 -6.76
N LEU A 51 -9.22 0.78 -6.50
CA LEU A 51 -8.17 0.66 -7.50
C LEU A 51 -7.79 -0.81 -7.67
N VAL A 52 -7.61 -1.26 -8.92
CA VAL A 52 -7.16 -2.61 -9.25
C VAL A 52 -6.17 -2.51 -10.40
N ALA A 53 -4.90 -2.85 -10.16
CA ALA A 53 -3.88 -2.75 -11.21
C ALA A 53 -4.06 -3.82 -12.31
N GLY A 54 -4.51 -5.01 -11.93
CA GLY A 54 -4.78 -6.14 -12.82
C GLY A 54 -6.25 -6.20 -13.25
N ASN A 55 -6.78 -7.43 -13.30
CA ASN A 55 -8.16 -7.69 -13.68
C ASN A 55 -9.08 -7.63 -12.46
N LEU A 56 -10.30 -7.13 -12.67
CA LEU A 56 -11.38 -7.21 -11.70
C LEU A 56 -12.41 -8.25 -12.16
N THR A 57 -12.68 -9.24 -11.31
CA THR A 57 -13.80 -10.18 -11.48
C THR A 57 -14.71 -10.11 -10.27
N ALA A 58 -15.91 -9.54 -10.42
CA ALA A 58 -16.83 -9.37 -9.31
C ALA A 58 -18.24 -9.87 -9.62
N SER A 59 -18.93 -10.37 -8.61
CA SER A 59 -20.37 -10.57 -8.66
C SER A 59 -21.06 -10.23 -7.34
N ASN A 60 -22.32 -9.78 -7.43
CA ASN A 60 -23.12 -9.33 -6.28
C ASN A 60 -22.37 -8.36 -5.35
N TYR A 61 -21.46 -7.56 -5.91
CA TYR A 61 -20.56 -6.69 -5.16
C TYR A 61 -21.00 -5.24 -5.31
N SER A 62 -20.79 -4.37 -4.33
CA SER A 62 -21.03 -2.93 -4.51
C SER A 62 -19.76 -2.13 -4.28
N VAL A 63 -19.57 -1.09 -5.08
CA VAL A 63 -18.40 -0.21 -5.00
C VAL A 63 -18.89 1.22 -4.78
N ASN A 64 -18.27 1.87 -3.80
CA ASN A 64 -18.36 3.30 -3.54
C ASN A 64 -19.75 3.81 -3.13
N ASP A 65 -20.47 3.08 -2.27
CA ASP A 65 -21.80 3.51 -1.80
C ASP A 65 -21.77 4.81 -0.98
N LYS A 66 -20.65 5.12 -0.31
CA LYS A 66 -20.49 6.31 0.55
C LYS A 66 -19.97 7.55 -0.17
N ASN A 67 -19.87 7.52 -1.49
CA ASN A 67 -19.36 8.64 -2.29
C ASN A 67 -17.97 9.11 -1.81
N LYS A 68 -17.07 8.14 -1.60
CA LYS A 68 -15.68 8.34 -1.20
C LYS A 68 -14.77 8.03 -2.38
N ASP A 69 -14.97 8.82 -3.43
CA ASP A 69 -14.23 8.73 -4.69
C ASP A 69 -12.72 8.84 -4.47
N ALA A 70 -11.95 8.07 -5.24
CA ALA A 70 -10.50 8.23 -5.36
C ALA A 70 -10.15 9.37 -6.33
N TYR A 71 -8.99 10.00 -6.15
CA TYR A 71 -8.44 11.05 -7.01
C TYR A 71 -9.42 12.21 -7.26
N VAL A 72 -10.16 12.62 -6.23
CA VAL A 72 -11.01 13.82 -6.29
C VAL A 72 -10.12 15.04 -6.50
N THR A 73 -10.31 15.70 -7.64
CA THR A 73 -9.71 17.01 -7.90
C THR A 73 -10.73 18.08 -7.55
N HIS A 74 -10.30 19.23 -7.02
CA HIS A 74 -11.20 20.29 -6.56
C HIS A 74 -12.25 20.65 -7.63
N GLY A 75 -13.53 20.52 -7.28
CA GLY A 75 -14.67 20.81 -8.16
C GLY A 75 -15.04 19.72 -9.18
N ASN A 76 -14.34 18.57 -9.19
CA ASN A 76 -14.59 17.47 -10.11
C ASN A 76 -14.97 16.17 -9.39
N THR A 77 -15.81 15.36 -10.04
CA THR A 77 -16.10 13.98 -9.64
C THR A 77 -14.83 13.14 -9.73
N GLY A 78 -14.50 12.40 -8.67
CA GLY A 78 -13.34 11.50 -8.65
C GLY A 78 -13.69 10.15 -9.30
N TYR A 79 -13.09 9.08 -8.80
CA TYR A 79 -13.24 7.73 -9.33
C TYR A 79 -13.80 6.77 -8.29
N ALA A 80 -14.95 6.17 -8.60
CA ALA A 80 -15.50 5.03 -7.88
C ALA A 80 -14.69 3.76 -8.14
N LEU A 81 -14.21 3.57 -9.37
CA LEU A 81 -13.50 2.35 -9.76
C LEU A 81 -12.44 2.60 -10.84
N VAL A 82 -11.21 2.15 -10.63
CA VAL A 82 -10.14 2.19 -11.65
C VAL A 82 -9.56 0.78 -11.81
N VAL A 83 -9.69 0.19 -13.00
CA VAL A 83 -9.17 -1.14 -13.33
C VAL A 83 -8.13 -1.01 -14.45
N GLY A 84 -6.89 -1.46 -14.19
CA GLY A 84 -5.81 -1.42 -15.18
C GLY A 84 -5.98 -2.49 -16.28
N GLY A 85 -6.50 -3.65 -15.93
CA GLY A 85 -6.79 -4.76 -16.84
C GLY A 85 -8.25 -4.83 -17.28
N ASN A 86 -8.74 -6.06 -17.42
CA ASN A 86 -10.11 -6.37 -17.82
C ASN A 86 -11.09 -6.27 -16.65
N LEU A 87 -12.30 -5.79 -16.93
CA LEU A 87 -13.42 -5.75 -16.00
C LEU A 87 -14.45 -6.83 -16.38
N ASN A 88 -14.61 -7.85 -15.53
CA ASN A 88 -15.67 -8.85 -15.60
C ASN A 88 -16.59 -8.69 -14.39
N TYR A 89 -17.80 -8.15 -14.58
CA TYR A 89 -18.65 -7.76 -13.45
C TYR A 89 -20.11 -8.17 -13.68
N SER A 90 -20.61 -9.10 -12.86
CA SER A 90 -21.99 -9.61 -12.98
C SER A 90 -22.79 -9.41 -11.70
N SER A 91 -23.86 -8.62 -11.75
CA SER A 91 -24.70 -8.24 -10.60
C SER A 91 -23.95 -7.38 -9.57
N GLY A 92 -24.62 -6.36 -9.03
CA GLY A 92 -24.01 -5.43 -8.09
C GLY A 92 -24.05 -3.98 -8.58
N SER A 93 -23.14 -3.15 -8.08
CA SER A 93 -23.12 -1.74 -8.48
C SER A 93 -21.74 -1.08 -8.43
N ILE A 94 -21.54 -0.11 -9.33
CA ILE A 94 -20.53 0.93 -9.22
C ILE A 94 -21.31 2.20 -8.98
N LYS A 95 -21.14 2.84 -7.82
CA LYS A 95 -21.95 4.00 -7.43
C LYS A 95 -21.10 5.27 -7.44
N ASN A 96 -21.79 6.38 -7.67
CA ASN A 96 -21.23 7.73 -7.60
C ASN A 96 -20.14 7.98 -8.64
N GLY A 97 -18.89 8.20 -8.25
CA GLY A 97 -17.81 8.69 -9.11
C GLY A 97 -17.55 7.99 -10.46
N ASN A 98 -16.61 8.53 -11.22
CA ASN A 98 -16.22 7.99 -12.52
C ASN A 98 -15.64 6.57 -12.41
N TYR A 99 -15.61 5.84 -13.53
CA TYR A 99 -14.83 4.61 -13.62
C TYR A 99 -13.91 4.56 -14.83
N PHE A 100 -12.81 3.81 -14.72
CA PHE A 100 -11.84 3.57 -15.79
C PHE A 100 -11.57 2.07 -15.91
N VAL A 101 -11.42 1.59 -17.15
CA VAL A 101 -11.01 0.21 -17.47
C VAL A 101 -10.00 0.27 -18.61
N GLY A 102 -8.77 -0.19 -18.36
CA GLY A 102 -7.69 -0.22 -19.34
C GLY A 102 -7.82 -1.34 -20.38
N GLY A 103 -8.46 -2.45 -20.01
CA GLY A 103 -8.73 -3.59 -20.88
C GLY A 103 -10.18 -3.65 -21.40
N SER A 104 -10.67 -4.87 -21.62
CA SER A 104 -12.05 -5.11 -22.04
C SER A 104 -13.03 -4.99 -20.87
N THR A 105 -14.26 -4.60 -21.18
CA THR A 105 -15.36 -4.55 -20.20
C THR A 105 -16.43 -5.57 -20.58
N THR A 106 -16.75 -6.47 -19.65
CA THR A 106 -17.86 -7.42 -19.73
C THR A 106 -18.71 -7.27 -18.49
N THR A 107 -19.89 -6.67 -18.63
CA THR A 107 -20.82 -6.45 -17.52
C THR A 107 -22.18 -7.05 -17.77
N SER A 108 -22.80 -7.60 -16.73
CA SER A 108 -24.21 -8.03 -16.74
C SER A 108 -24.89 -7.57 -15.44
N SER A 109 -26.05 -6.93 -15.54
CA SER A 109 -26.84 -6.52 -14.36
C SER A 109 -26.09 -5.64 -13.33
N VAL A 110 -25.11 -4.84 -13.77
CA VAL A 110 -24.38 -3.90 -12.90
C VAL A 110 -25.08 -2.54 -12.92
N GLY A 111 -25.50 -2.06 -11.75
CA GLY A 111 -26.04 -0.71 -11.61
C GLY A 111 -24.92 0.32 -11.59
N LEU A 112 -24.94 1.30 -12.50
CA LEU A 112 -23.90 2.34 -12.57
C LEU A 112 -24.23 3.60 -11.75
N ASN A 113 -25.45 3.80 -11.28
CA ASN A 113 -25.85 4.87 -10.35
C ASN A 113 -25.03 6.18 -10.43
N THR A 114 -25.06 6.85 -11.61
CA THR A 114 -24.33 8.07 -12.01
C THR A 114 -22.84 7.94 -12.38
N ALA A 115 -22.21 6.79 -12.16
CA ALA A 115 -20.84 6.50 -12.55
C ALA A 115 -20.66 6.55 -14.07
N THR A 116 -19.71 7.39 -14.51
CA THR A 116 -19.42 7.63 -15.92
C THR A 116 -18.06 7.04 -16.29
N ARG A 117 -17.98 6.38 -17.45
CA ARG A 117 -16.71 5.83 -17.94
C ARG A 117 -15.80 6.94 -18.44
N THR A 118 -14.53 6.86 -18.09
CA THR A 118 -13.46 7.74 -18.58
C THR A 118 -12.48 6.97 -19.48
N THR A 119 -11.65 7.71 -20.22
CA THR A 119 -10.65 7.16 -21.15
C THR A 119 -9.21 7.28 -20.64
N THR A 120 -8.99 7.96 -19.51
CA THR A 120 -7.66 8.21 -18.95
C THR A 120 -7.59 7.64 -17.55
N SER A 121 -6.53 6.87 -17.25
CA SER A 121 -6.27 6.41 -15.89
C SER A 121 -5.79 7.59 -15.04
N PRO A 122 -6.34 7.79 -13.82
CA PRO A 122 -5.84 8.81 -12.89
C PRO A 122 -4.54 8.39 -12.19
N VAL A 123 -4.10 7.13 -12.37
CA VAL A 123 -3.02 6.53 -11.61
C VAL A 123 -2.04 5.77 -12.51
N SER A 124 -0.75 5.87 -12.18
CA SER A 124 0.28 4.96 -12.69
C SER A 124 0.39 3.75 -11.76
N PHE A 125 -0.30 2.65 -12.11
CA PHE A 125 -0.29 1.44 -11.28
C PHE A 125 1.11 0.87 -11.03
N ALA A 126 2.03 0.98 -12.00
CA ALA A 126 3.41 0.53 -11.82
C ALA A 126 4.14 1.35 -10.75
N SER A 127 4.08 2.67 -10.84
CA SER A 127 4.76 3.59 -9.91
C SER A 127 4.14 3.51 -8.50
N THR A 128 2.81 3.53 -8.40
CA THR A 128 2.10 3.46 -7.12
C THR A 128 2.35 2.11 -6.43
N SER A 129 2.32 1.00 -7.17
CA SER A 129 2.64 -0.33 -6.60
C SER A 129 4.08 -0.41 -6.08
N ALA A 130 5.05 0.12 -6.83
CA ALA A 130 6.44 0.15 -6.42
C ALA A 130 6.64 1.01 -5.16
N GLN A 131 6.00 2.18 -5.11
CA GLN A 131 6.03 3.05 -3.94
C GLN A 131 5.46 2.36 -2.70
N LEU A 132 4.31 1.69 -2.80
CA LEU A 132 3.68 1.00 -1.67
C LEU A 132 4.54 -0.17 -1.14
N LYS A 133 5.17 -0.95 -2.04
CA LYS A 133 6.14 -2.00 -1.65
C LYS A 133 7.34 -1.41 -0.91
N ASN A 134 7.87 -0.30 -1.42
CA ASN A 134 9.00 0.38 -0.79
C ASN A 134 8.62 1.01 0.54
N THR A 135 7.46 1.66 0.65
CA THR A 135 6.92 2.22 1.90
C THR A 135 6.78 1.11 2.94
N SER A 136 6.18 -0.02 2.59
CA SER A 136 6.00 -1.16 3.48
C SER A 136 7.33 -1.73 4.00
N THR A 137 8.31 -1.91 3.09
CA THR A 137 9.65 -2.41 3.45
C THR A 137 10.44 -1.38 4.27
N SER A 138 10.34 -0.09 3.95
CA SER A 138 11.06 0.98 4.67
C SER A 138 10.49 1.18 6.07
N LEU A 139 9.17 1.10 6.23
CA LEU A 139 8.50 1.12 7.53
C LEU A 139 8.97 -0.03 8.43
N ALA A 140 9.15 -1.23 7.87
CA ALA A 140 9.64 -2.39 8.61
C ALA A 140 11.06 -2.22 9.18
N ASN A 141 11.83 -1.27 8.65
CA ASN A 141 13.17 -0.94 9.16
C ASN A 141 13.17 0.22 10.18
N VAL A 142 12.02 0.85 10.43
CA VAL A 142 11.89 1.89 11.45
C VAL A 142 11.97 1.24 12.82
N ALA A 143 12.88 1.73 13.67
CA ALA A 143 13.03 1.23 15.03
C ALA A 143 11.73 1.40 15.82
N SER A 144 11.33 0.35 16.54
CA SER A 144 10.19 0.40 17.44
C SER A 144 10.40 1.44 18.55
N THR A 145 9.34 2.19 18.85
CA THR A 145 9.31 3.19 19.93
C THR A 145 8.44 2.72 21.10
N GLY A 146 7.58 1.74 20.87
CA GLY A 146 6.77 1.07 21.88
C GLY A 146 7.12 -0.42 21.99
N SER A 147 6.58 -1.07 23.02
CA SER A 147 6.76 -2.51 23.25
C SER A 147 5.42 -3.25 23.26
N SER A 148 5.47 -4.55 23.02
CA SER A 148 4.30 -5.43 23.13
C SER A 148 4.55 -6.59 24.10
N SER A 149 3.50 -7.05 24.76
CA SER A 149 3.55 -8.27 25.60
C SER A 149 2.24 -9.03 25.51
N VAL A 150 2.31 -10.36 25.41
CA VAL A 150 1.13 -11.24 25.40
C VAL A 150 0.95 -11.88 26.77
N ALA A 151 -0.25 -11.77 27.35
CA ALA A 151 -0.60 -12.41 28.60
C ALA A 151 -2.10 -12.70 28.64
N TYR A 152 -2.47 -13.88 29.18
CA TYR A 152 -3.87 -14.28 29.40
C TYR A 152 -4.77 -14.17 28.15
N GLY A 153 -4.22 -14.44 26.96
CA GLY A 153 -4.95 -14.35 25.69
C GLY A 153 -5.09 -12.92 25.13
N GLY A 154 -4.54 -11.89 25.78
CA GLY A 154 -4.53 -10.52 25.29
C GLY A 154 -3.14 -9.99 24.98
N MET A 155 -3.06 -9.00 24.10
CA MET A 155 -1.84 -8.24 23.82
C MET A 155 -1.91 -6.87 24.49
N THR A 156 -0.88 -6.51 25.26
CA THR A 156 -0.69 -5.13 25.75
C THR A 156 0.31 -4.42 24.85
N LEU A 157 -0.08 -3.27 24.30
CA LEU A 157 0.79 -2.33 23.60
C LEU A 157 1.11 -1.18 24.54
N THR A 158 2.40 -0.98 24.82
CA THR A 158 2.89 0.08 25.70
C THR A 158 3.67 1.10 24.87
N GLY A 159 3.14 2.31 24.77
CA GLY A 159 3.77 3.44 24.08
C GLY A 159 4.71 4.26 24.99
N GLY A 160 5.26 5.32 24.43
CA GLY A 160 6.04 6.36 25.13
C GLY A 160 5.24 7.65 25.35
N THR A 161 5.90 8.81 25.18
CA THR A 161 5.20 10.09 25.08
C THR A 161 4.48 10.14 23.73
N GLY A 162 3.18 10.47 23.71
CA GLY A 162 2.27 10.34 22.55
C GLY A 162 2.71 10.97 21.22
N GLY A 163 1.89 10.81 20.18
CA GLY A 163 2.21 11.18 18.80
C GLY A 163 2.26 9.95 17.89
N VAL A 164 3.44 9.54 17.45
CA VAL A 164 3.63 8.37 16.59
C VAL A 164 4.34 7.26 17.37
N GLN A 165 3.76 6.06 17.35
CA GLN A 165 4.30 4.88 18.03
C GLN A 165 4.48 3.73 17.05
N VAL A 166 5.68 3.18 16.99
CA VAL A 166 6.05 2.06 16.13
C VAL A 166 6.21 0.82 16.98
N PHE A 167 5.53 -0.27 16.61
CA PHE A 167 5.57 -1.55 17.30
C PHE A 167 5.99 -2.65 16.32
N ASP A 168 6.90 -3.50 16.76
CA ASP A 168 7.25 -4.73 16.06
C ASP A 168 6.46 -5.90 16.66
N LEU A 169 5.66 -6.56 15.82
CA LEU A 169 4.78 -7.66 16.19
C LEU A 169 5.03 -8.88 15.28
N THR A 170 4.50 -10.03 15.68
CA THR A 170 4.49 -11.24 14.84
C THR A 170 3.04 -11.65 14.54
N SER A 171 2.78 -12.15 13.34
CA SER A 171 1.46 -12.67 12.96
C SER A 171 1.05 -13.84 13.85
N ALA A 172 2.01 -14.64 14.31
CA ALA A 172 1.79 -15.74 15.24
C ALA A 172 1.27 -15.24 16.61
N ALA A 173 1.84 -14.17 17.16
CA ALA A 173 1.35 -13.57 18.40
C ALA A 173 -0.06 -12.98 18.22
N LEU A 174 -0.30 -12.29 17.10
CA LEU A 174 -1.61 -11.72 16.79
C LEU A 174 -2.70 -12.78 16.59
N GLY A 175 -2.36 -13.93 16.00
CA GLY A 175 -3.31 -15.03 15.82
C GLY A 175 -3.72 -15.73 17.12
N GLY A 176 -2.95 -15.54 18.21
CA GLY A 176 -3.21 -16.11 19.52
C GLY A 176 -3.95 -15.18 20.50
N VAL A 177 -4.24 -13.93 20.11
CA VAL A 177 -4.88 -12.96 21.00
C VAL A 177 -6.30 -12.61 20.57
N ASN A 178 -7.16 -12.36 21.55
CA ASN A 178 -8.56 -11.99 21.31
C ASN A 178 -8.92 -10.58 21.78
N ASN A 179 -8.00 -9.87 22.46
CA ASN A 179 -8.20 -8.51 22.90
C ASN A 179 -6.87 -7.73 23.00
N PHE A 180 -6.98 -6.41 22.97
CA PHE A 180 -5.85 -5.50 23.14
C PHE A 180 -6.00 -4.65 24.40
N LYS A 181 -4.87 -4.27 25.00
CA LYS A 181 -4.77 -3.27 26.06
C LYS A 181 -3.74 -2.25 25.63
N PHE A 182 -4.00 -0.98 25.95
CA PHE A 182 -3.15 0.13 25.56
C PHE A 182 -2.66 0.82 26.83
N SER A 183 -1.35 1.01 26.94
CA SER A 183 -0.69 1.69 28.06
C SER A 183 0.18 2.82 27.50
N ASN A 184 0.13 3.99 28.11
CA ASN A 184 0.85 5.19 27.65
C ASN A 184 0.58 5.52 26.17
N LEU A 185 -0.67 5.36 25.76
CA LEU A 185 -1.17 5.72 24.43
C LEU A 185 -2.38 6.64 24.61
N HIS A 186 -2.46 7.65 23.76
CA HIS A 186 -3.50 8.68 23.80
C HIS A 186 -4.40 8.56 22.58
N THR A 187 -5.66 8.91 22.72
CA THR A 187 -6.59 9.00 21.58
C THR A 187 -5.98 9.85 20.47
N ASN A 188 -6.11 9.38 19.23
CA ASN A 188 -5.52 9.93 18.01
C ASN A 188 -4.00 9.76 17.85
N ASP A 189 -3.31 9.08 18.77
CA ASP A 189 -1.94 8.64 18.49
C ASP A 189 -1.92 7.80 17.20
N THR A 190 -0.86 7.93 16.42
CA THR A 190 -0.58 7.08 15.27
C THR A 190 0.09 5.81 15.73
N LEU A 191 -0.47 4.65 15.38
CA LEU A 191 0.12 3.35 15.65
C LEU A 191 0.56 2.72 14.33
N ILE A 192 1.88 2.57 14.14
CA ILE A 192 2.46 1.78 13.05
C ILE A 192 2.78 0.40 13.61
N LEU A 193 2.08 -0.61 13.13
CA LEU A 193 2.29 -1.99 13.54
C LEU A 193 3.05 -2.72 12.43
N ASN A 194 4.36 -2.86 12.59
CA ASN A 194 5.20 -3.66 11.70
C ASN A 194 5.04 -5.13 12.07
N ILE A 195 4.41 -5.91 11.20
CA ILE A 195 4.01 -7.28 11.50
C ILE A 195 4.79 -8.25 10.62
N SER A 196 5.65 -9.02 11.26
CA SER A 196 6.38 -10.14 10.65
C SER A 196 5.49 -11.39 10.49
N GLY A 197 5.85 -12.25 9.54
CA GLY A 197 5.19 -13.53 9.28
C GLY A 197 4.50 -13.60 7.92
N THR A 198 4.73 -14.70 7.20
CA THR A 198 4.25 -14.89 5.82
C THR A 198 2.79 -15.34 5.74
N ASN A 199 2.27 -15.99 6.78
CA ASN A 199 0.90 -16.45 6.87
C ASN A 199 0.23 -15.75 8.05
N VAL A 200 -0.80 -14.97 7.77
CA VAL A 200 -1.48 -14.14 8.75
C VAL A 200 -2.91 -14.65 8.90
N ASN A 201 -3.26 -15.07 10.11
CA ASN A 201 -4.62 -15.44 10.46
C ASN A 201 -5.02 -14.61 11.68
N LEU A 202 -5.95 -13.68 11.49
CA LEU A 202 -6.42 -12.79 12.55
C LEU A 202 -7.84 -13.17 12.97
N SER A 203 -8.09 -13.09 14.27
CA SER A 203 -9.41 -13.21 14.88
C SER A 203 -9.53 -12.22 16.04
N GLY A 204 -10.75 -11.91 16.49
CA GLY A 204 -10.96 -11.22 17.77
C GLY A 204 -10.93 -9.68 17.77
N GLY A 205 -10.59 -9.11 18.93
CA GLY A 205 -11.01 -7.80 19.46
C GLY A 205 -10.17 -6.59 19.06
N TYR A 206 -10.22 -6.23 17.78
CA TYR A 206 -9.59 -5.01 17.25
C TYR A 206 -10.42 -3.73 17.46
N GLY A 207 -11.55 -3.79 18.17
CA GLY A 207 -12.47 -2.66 18.34
C GLY A 207 -11.86 -1.43 19.01
N ASP A 208 -10.93 -1.61 19.96
CA ASP A 208 -10.28 -0.51 20.65
C ASP A 208 -9.31 0.28 19.77
N PHE A 209 -8.91 -0.26 18.61
CA PHE A 209 -8.09 0.47 17.65
C PHE A 209 -8.82 1.64 16.98
N SER A 210 -10.16 1.70 17.08
CA SER A 210 -11.00 2.82 16.58
C SER A 210 -10.62 4.19 17.13
N LYS A 211 -9.88 4.24 18.25
CA LYS A 211 -9.45 5.48 18.92
C LYS A 211 -8.16 6.06 18.34
N TYR A 212 -7.54 5.41 17.36
CA TYR A 212 -6.19 5.73 16.89
C TYR A 212 -6.11 5.85 15.36
N ASN A 213 -5.04 6.47 14.87
CA ASN A 213 -4.66 6.43 13.46
C ASN A 213 -3.75 5.21 13.21
N VAL A 214 -4.29 4.10 12.71
CA VAL A 214 -3.57 2.82 12.71
C VAL A 214 -3.19 2.38 11.31
N LEU A 215 -1.93 1.97 11.15
CA LEU A 215 -1.42 1.28 9.96
C LEU A 215 -0.88 -0.09 10.34
N TYR A 216 -1.52 -1.15 9.85
CA TYR A 216 -1.02 -2.52 9.93
C TYR A 216 -0.11 -2.77 8.72
N ASN A 217 1.19 -2.72 8.94
CA ASN A 217 2.20 -2.96 7.91
C ASN A 217 2.64 -4.43 7.92
N PHE A 218 2.02 -5.25 7.08
CA PHE A 218 2.39 -6.64 6.84
C PHE A 218 3.41 -6.72 5.71
N TYR A 219 4.66 -6.42 6.03
CA TYR A 219 5.71 -6.16 5.03
C TYR A 219 6.17 -7.39 4.25
N GLU A 220 5.97 -8.59 4.78
CA GLU A 220 6.37 -9.85 4.15
C GLU A 220 5.24 -10.89 4.05
N ALA A 221 4.02 -10.52 4.42
CA ALA A 221 2.88 -11.43 4.34
C ALA A 221 2.62 -11.86 2.89
N GLN A 222 2.39 -13.16 2.72
CA GLN A 222 1.97 -13.77 1.45
C GLN A 222 0.47 -14.06 1.46
N THR A 223 -0.08 -14.41 2.63
CA THR A 223 -1.52 -14.65 2.81
C THR A 223 -2.03 -13.94 4.06
N ILE A 224 -3.21 -13.35 3.95
CA ILE A 224 -3.96 -12.79 5.07
C ILE A 224 -5.38 -13.34 5.03
N THR A 225 -5.84 -13.88 6.15
CA THR A 225 -7.23 -14.30 6.36
C THR A 225 -7.75 -13.68 7.65
N LEU A 226 -8.94 -13.07 7.59
CA LEU A 226 -9.64 -12.55 8.76
C LEU A 226 -10.80 -13.49 9.13
N ASN A 227 -10.90 -13.84 10.40
CA ASN A 227 -11.91 -14.76 10.92
C ASN A 227 -12.75 -14.06 12.00
N GLY A 228 -13.88 -13.51 11.60
CA GLY A 228 -14.84 -12.82 12.47
C GLY A 228 -14.29 -11.53 13.04
N VAL A 229 -13.50 -10.79 12.26
CA VAL A 229 -12.77 -9.61 12.74
C VAL A 229 -13.49 -8.33 12.34
N GLY A 230 -13.67 -7.43 13.30
CA GLY A 230 -13.94 -6.02 13.05
C GLY A 230 -12.67 -5.20 13.21
N LEU A 231 -11.90 -5.07 12.12
CA LEU A 231 -10.60 -4.39 12.15
C LEU A 231 -10.81 -2.87 12.03
N TYR A 232 -10.10 -2.10 12.84
CA TYR A 232 -10.07 -0.63 12.74
C TYR A 232 -8.65 -0.19 12.42
N GLY A 233 -8.52 0.60 11.36
CA GLY A 233 -7.25 1.03 10.79
C GLY A 233 -6.99 0.49 9.38
N SER A 234 -5.95 1.01 8.75
CA SER A 234 -5.62 0.69 7.37
C SER A 234 -4.58 -0.43 7.28
N ILE A 235 -4.69 -1.27 6.23
CA ILE A 235 -3.80 -2.39 5.97
C ILE A 235 -2.86 -2.04 4.82
N LEU A 236 -1.56 -2.23 5.03
CA LEU A 236 -0.53 -2.20 4.00
C LEU A 236 0.14 -3.57 3.92
N ALA A 237 -0.24 -4.36 2.91
CA ALA A 237 0.25 -5.72 2.68
C ALA A 237 0.51 -5.97 1.18
N PRO A 238 1.42 -5.22 0.55
CA PRO A 238 1.54 -5.14 -0.91
C PRO A 238 2.02 -6.44 -1.58
N LEU A 239 2.47 -7.42 -0.80
CA LEU A 239 2.88 -8.75 -1.27
C LEU A 239 1.82 -9.83 -1.01
N ALA A 240 0.80 -9.54 -0.19
CA ALA A 240 -0.13 -10.53 0.30
C ALA A 240 -1.33 -10.71 -0.61
N THR A 241 -1.85 -11.94 -0.65
CA THR A 241 -3.22 -12.21 -1.07
C THR A 241 -4.13 -12.19 0.16
N MET A 242 -5.14 -11.32 0.15
CA MET A 242 -6.24 -11.43 1.13
C MET A 242 -7.20 -12.51 0.65
N ALA A 243 -7.30 -13.62 1.37
CA ALA A 243 -7.97 -14.83 0.93
C ALA A 243 -9.14 -15.19 1.84
N GLY A 244 -10.35 -15.16 1.29
CA GLY A 244 -11.59 -15.51 1.98
C GLY A 244 -11.83 -14.66 3.22
N GLY A 245 -12.26 -15.31 4.30
CA GLY A 245 -12.51 -14.68 5.59
C GLY A 245 -13.89 -14.01 5.71
N ASN A 246 -14.17 -13.49 6.90
CA ASN A 246 -15.41 -12.82 7.27
C ASN A 246 -15.18 -11.76 8.35
N GLY A 247 -16.17 -10.87 8.49
CA GLY A 247 -16.09 -9.66 9.31
C GLY A 247 -16.05 -8.41 8.45
N GLN A 248 -15.41 -7.36 8.93
CA GLN A 248 -15.30 -6.07 8.25
C GLN A 248 -13.99 -5.37 8.58
N ILE A 249 -13.50 -4.58 7.62
CA ILE A 249 -12.37 -3.67 7.79
C ILE A 249 -12.93 -2.24 7.80
N ASN A 250 -12.59 -1.47 8.82
CA ASN A 250 -12.89 -0.04 8.92
C ASN A 250 -11.56 0.68 8.71
N GLY A 251 -11.23 0.96 7.46
CA GLY A 251 -9.95 1.56 7.05
C GLY A 251 -9.69 1.36 5.57
N ASP A 252 -8.53 1.82 5.10
CA ASP A 252 -8.10 1.59 3.73
C ASP A 252 -7.33 0.26 3.62
N VAL A 253 -7.39 -0.39 2.47
CA VAL A 253 -6.71 -1.66 2.25
C VAL A 253 -5.83 -1.61 1.02
N VAL A 254 -4.53 -1.89 1.21
CA VAL A 254 -3.57 -2.10 0.13
C VAL A 254 -3.06 -3.55 0.19
N VAL A 255 -3.33 -4.34 -0.85
CA VAL A 255 -2.93 -5.75 -0.92
C VAL A 255 -2.32 -6.12 -2.27
N GLY A 256 -1.51 -7.17 -2.29
CA GLY A 256 -1.02 -7.79 -3.53
C GLY A 256 -2.18 -8.30 -4.40
N ASN A 257 -3.03 -9.16 -3.85
CA ASN A 257 -4.26 -9.62 -4.51
C ASN A 257 -5.43 -9.56 -3.54
N TRP A 258 -6.62 -9.25 -4.06
CA TRP A 258 -7.88 -9.34 -3.31
C TRP A 258 -8.68 -10.55 -3.80
N ALA A 259 -8.92 -11.51 -2.91
CA ALA A 259 -9.73 -12.70 -3.17
C ALA A 259 -10.65 -12.96 -1.96
N SER A 260 -11.48 -11.97 -1.63
CA SER A 260 -12.27 -11.95 -0.40
C SER A 260 -13.64 -11.29 -0.60
N ASN A 261 -14.59 -11.68 0.25
CA ASN A 261 -15.93 -11.09 0.36
C ASN A 261 -16.10 -10.29 1.66
N ILE A 262 -15.01 -9.89 2.30
CA ILE A 262 -15.04 -9.03 3.49
C ILE A 262 -15.48 -7.63 3.07
N GLN A 263 -16.33 -7.01 3.90
CA GLN A 263 -16.72 -5.62 3.71
C GLN A 263 -15.58 -4.68 4.07
N VAL A 264 -15.35 -3.66 3.24
CA VAL A 264 -14.43 -2.55 3.56
C VAL A 264 -15.23 -1.27 3.71
N ASN A 265 -15.28 -0.76 4.94
CA ASN A 265 -15.99 0.45 5.31
C ASN A 265 -15.09 1.67 5.11
N ALA A 266 -15.63 2.73 4.51
CA ALA A 266 -14.89 3.93 4.14
C ALA A 266 -14.80 4.89 5.34
N SER A 267 -14.16 4.41 6.41
CA SER A 267 -13.93 5.12 7.67
C SER A 267 -12.54 4.75 8.20
N HIS A 268 -11.97 5.54 9.12
CA HIS A 268 -10.66 5.25 9.72
C HIS A 268 -9.52 5.04 8.70
N SER A 269 -9.62 5.70 7.54
CA SER A 269 -8.52 5.86 6.59
C SER A 269 -7.27 6.37 7.30
N PHE A 270 -6.11 5.90 6.87
CA PHE A 270 -4.85 6.30 7.49
C PHE A 270 -4.53 7.76 7.16
N ASN A 271 -4.41 8.58 8.19
CA ASN A 271 -3.98 9.96 8.03
C ASN A 271 -2.46 9.99 7.85
N ALA A 272 -2.03 10.56 6.73
CA ALA A 272 -0.61 10.71 6.42
C ALA A 272 0.11 11.45 7.57
N THR A 273 1.25 10.91 8.00
CA THR A 273 1.91 11.36 9.22
C THR A 273 3.41 11.27 9.10
N ASN A 274 4.11 12.15 9.82
CA ASN A 274 5.57 12.14 9.86
C ASN A 274 6.03 11.03 10.82
N VAL A 275 6.85 10.08 10.34
CA VAL A 275 7.36 8.98 11.14
C VAL A 275 8.87 9.14 11.33
N ALA A 276 9.31 9.31 12.58
CA ALA A 276 10.73 9.41 12.90
C ALA A 276 11.48 8.15 12.47
N GLY A 277 12.61 8.31 11.78
CA GLY A 277 13.41 7.19 11.26
C GLY A 277 12.87 6.56 9.97
N TYR A 278 11.66 6.93 9.52
CA TYR A 278 11.19 6.54 8.19
C TYR A 278 11.90 7.39 7.13
N VAL A 279 12.56 6.71 6.21
CA VAL A 279 13.14 7.30 5.01
C VAL A 279 12.31 6.84 3.84
N SER A 280 11.63 7.75 3.15
CA SER A 280 10.94 7.37 1.92
C SER A 280 12.00 6.96 0.91
N ALA A 281 11.89 5.73 0.40
CA ALA A 281 12.68 5.34 -0.75
C ALA A 281 12.26 6.24 -1.90
N VAL A 282 13.11 7.20 -2.25
CA VAL A 282 13.00 7.91 -3.52
C VAL A 282 13.05 6.82 -4.58
N PRO A 283 11.99 6.62 -5.40
CA PRO A 283 12.06 5.69 -6.51
C PRO A 283 13.33 6.06 -7.25
N GLU A 284 14.31 5.16 -7.28
CA GLU A 284 15.52 5.40 -8.04
C GLU A 284 15.06 5.80 -9.43
N PRO A 285 15.20 7.08 -9.82
CA PRO A 285 14.52 7.51 -10.99
C PRO A 285 15.18 6.76 -12.14
N GLU A 286 14.47 6.66 -13.24
CA GLU A 286 15.03 6.25 -14.52
C GLU A 286 16.38 6.94 -14.78
N THR A 287 16.71 8.06 -14.12
CA THR A 287 18.05 8.62 -13.90
C THR A 287 19.20 7.63 -13.80
N TYR A 288 19.16 6.53 -13.03
CA TYR A 288 20.32 5.59 -13.04
C TYR A 288 20.37 4.78 -14.34
N ALA A 289 19.23 4.35 -14.85
CA ALA A 289 19.15 3.70 -16.16
C ALA A 289 19.56 4.66 -17.30
N MET A 290 19.20 5.94 -17.20
CA MET A 290 19.54 7.03 -18.13
C MET A 290 20.99 7.47 -17.99
N LEU A 291 21.55 7.45 -16.77
CA LEU A 291 22.97 7.67 -16.51
C LEU A 291 23.77 6.52 -17.14
N LEU A 292 23.36 5.27 -16.90
CA LEU A 292 24.00 4.10 -17.50
C LEU A 292 23.85 4.09 -19.03
N ALA A 293 22.68 4.45 -19.56
CA ALA A 293 22.47 4.61 -21.00
C ALA A 293 23.33 5.75 -21.58
N GLY A 294 23.43 6.88 -20.88
CA GLY A 294 24.28 8.01 -21.24
C GLY A 294 25.76 7.64 -21.24
N LEU A 295 26.23 6.93 -20.20
CA LEU A 295 27.59 6.41 -20.11
C LEU A 295 27.86 5.37 -21.20
N GLY A 296 26.89 4.50 -21.52
CA GLY A 296 26.96 3.55 -22.62
C GLY A 296 27.11 4.22 -23.99
N LEU A 297 26.35 5.29 -24.24
CA LEU A 297 26.45 6.10 -25.46
C LEU A 297 27.82 6.79 -25.58
N VAL A 298 28.31 7.39 -24.50
CA VAL A 298 29.64 8.04 -24.47
C VAL A 298 30.74 7.01 -24.73
N GLY A 299 30.68 5.84 -24.09
CA GLY A 299 31.62 4.74 -24.33
C GLY A 299 31.61 4.24 -25.77
N PHE A 300 30.43 4.09 -26.38
CA PHE A 300 30.27 3.69 -27.78
C PHE A 300 30.85 4.74 -28.75
N MET A 301 30.59 6.03 -28.51
CA MET A 301 31.15 7.12 -29.32
C MET A 301 32.68 7.18 -29.22
N ALA A 302 33.25 7.02 -28.02
CA ALA A 302 34.69 6.99 -27.81
C ALA A 302 35.36 5.82 -28.55
N ARG A 303 34.71 4.64 -28.58
CA ARG A 303 35.18 3.47 -29.35
C ARG A 303 35.20 3.74 -30.87
N ARG A 304 34.15 4.35 -31.42
CA ARG A 304 34.09 4.67 -32.87
C ARG A 304 35.17 5.66 -33.31
N ARG A 305 35.56 6.60 -32.43
CA ARG A 305 36.63 7.56 -32.73
C ARG A 305 38.00 6.88 -32.83
N LYS A 306 38.31 5.93 -31.93
CA LYS A 306 39.56 5.15 -32.00
C LYS A 306 39.68 4.31 -33.28
N SER A 307 38.57 3.79 -33.80
CA SER A 307 38.56 3.02 -35.05
C SER A 307 38.81 3.86 -36.32
N LYS A 308 38.66 5.20 -36.26
CA LYS A 308 38.94 6.09 -37.40
C LYS A 308 40.39 6.62 -37.46
N THR A 309 41.14 6.53 -36.37
CA THR A 309 42.56 6.96 -36.32
C THR A 309 43.54 5.81 -36.63
N ALA A 310 43.04 4.57 -36.74
CA ALA A 310 43.84 3.39 -37.06
C ALA A 310 43.75 2.96 -38.54
N ALA A 311 43.26 3.86 -39.41
CA ALA A 311 43.22 3.70 -40.87
C ALA A 311 44.04 4.81 -41.52
#